data_AF-A0A6H9I3I4-F1
#
_entry.id   AF-A0A6H9I3I4-F1
#
_cell.length_a   1.000
_cell.length_b   1.000
_cell.length_c   1.000
_cell.angle_alpha   90.00
_cell.angle_beta   90.00
_cell.angle_gamma   90.00
#
_symmetry.space_group_name_H-M   'P 1'
#
loop_
_entity.id
_entity.type
_entity.pdbx_description
1 polymer ?
#
loop_
_entity_poly.entity_id
_entity_poly.type
_entity_poly.pdbx_seq_one_letter_code
_entity_poly.pdbx_strand_id
1 'polypeptide(L)'
;MSGKGKSSAKGFNPKYIFLVVLSVVIIYLVYHFGFRQDEPVGYRLPTVETEKFPEKTEPQFTNEGSLRFLNSADKSLGSIEIEIADNPSERSQGLMFRKSMQENQGMLFLFPLEEPQSFWMKNTHIPLDIIFVNAKKQIVKIHKNTKPFSEKSLPSQKPAKYVVEVNAGYTDKHGISEGDKIDWVLK
;
A
#
# COMPACT_ATOMS: atom_id res chain seq x y z
N MET A 1 -74.04 -15.07 -73.08
CA MET A 1 -73.48 -14.80 -71.75
C MET A 1 -71.96 -14.91 -71.82
N SER A 2 -71.21 -13.83 -71.55
CA SER A 2 -70.46 -13.56 -70.29
C SER A 2 -69.24 -14.48 -70.12
N GLY A 3 -67.98 -14.04 -69.97
CA GLY A 3 -67.44 -12.70 -69.75
C GLY A 3 -65.92 -12.65 -69.99
N LYS A 4 -65.40 -11.43 -70.12
CA LYS A 4 -63.98 -11.08 -70.24
C LYS A 4 -63.29 -11.23 -68.87
N GLY A 5 -62.13 -11.89 -68.84
CA GLY A 5 -61.17 -11.81 -67.72
C GLY A 5 -59.80 -11.39 -68.24
N LYS A 6 -59.48 -10.09 -68.14
CA LYS A 6 -58.11 -9.59 -68.31
C LYS A 6 -57.34 -9.88 -67.02
N SER A 7 -56.35 -10.77 -67.07
CA SER A 7 -55.38 -10.91 -65.98
C SER A 7 -54.28 -9.86 -66.16
N SER A 8 -54.18 -8.94 -65.20
CA SER A 8 -53.17 -7.89 -65.15
C SER A 8 -51.81 -8.47 -64.75
N ALA A 9 -50.83 -8.40 -65.64
CA ALA A 9 -49.44 -8.69 -65.30
C ALA A 9 -48.95 -7.62 -64.31
N LYS A 10 -48.65 -8.01 -63.06
CA LYS A 10 -48.00 -7.14 -62.09
C LYS A 10 -46.61 -6.76 -62.62
N GLY A 11 -46.48 -5.53 -63.11
CA GLY A 11 -45.23 -4.95 -63.58
C GLY A 11 -44.16 -4.99 -62.48
N PHE A 12 -43.01 -5.54 -62.82
CA PHE A 12 -41.85 -5.68 -61.94
C PHE A 12 -41.29 -4.29 -61.61
N ASN A 13 -41.21 -3.94 -60.32
CA ASN A 13 -40.83 -2.61 -59.89
C ASN A 13 -39.28 -2.54 -59.71
N PRO A 14 -38.58 -1.64 -60.43
CA PRO A 14 -37.11 -1.61 -60.48
C PRO A 14 -36.44 -1.33 -59.13
N LYS A 15 -37.19 -0.78 -58.15
CA LYS A 15 -36.71 -0.62 -56.77
C LYS A 15 -36.38 -1.96 -56.10
N TYR A 16 -37.09 -3.03 -56.45
CA TYR A 16 -36.80 -4.37 -55.92
C TYR A 16 -35.56 -4.99 -56.55
N ILE A 17 -35.23 -4.67 -57.81
CA ILE A 17 -33.97 -5.11 -58.44
C ILE A 17 -32.79 -4.52 -57.69
N PHE A 18 -32.84 -3.22 -57.39
CA PHE A 18 -31.78 -2.56 -56.63
C PHE A 18 -31.63 -3.14 -55.22
N LEU A 19 -32.74 -3.43 -54.53
CA LEU A 19 -32.72 -4.06 -53.20
C LEU A 19 -32.14 -5.48 -53.23
N VAL A 20 -32.48 -6.28 -54.25
CA VAL A 20 -31.93 -7.64 -54.42
C VAL A 20 -30.44 -7.58 -54.72
N VAL A 21 -29.99 -6.74 -55.66
CA VAL A 21 -28.56 -6.60 -55.99
C VAL A 21 -27.76 -6.08 -54.78
N LEU A 22 -28.27 -5.06 -54.08
CA LEU A 22 -27.64 -4.53 -52.87
C LEU A 22 -27.54 -5.60 -51.78
N SER A 23 -28.57 -6.44 -51.58
CA SER A 23 -28.53 -7.53 -50.61
C SER A 23 -27.48 -8.59 -50.95
N VAL A 24 -27.32 -8.93 -52.24
CA VAL A 24 -26.31 -9.91 -52.69
C VAL A 24 -24.89 -9.37 -52.50
N VAL A 25 -24.66 -8.07 -52.77
CA VAL A 25 -23.37 -7.43 -52.54
C VAL A 25 -23.03 -7.36 -51.05
N ILE A 26 -23.98 -7.00 -50.18
CA ILE A 26 -23.77 -6.99 -48.72
C ILE A 26 -23.46 -8.39 -48.21
N ILE A 27 -24.19 -9.41 -48.67
CA ILE A 27 -23.93 -10.81 -48.32
C ILE A 27 -22.53 -11.21 -48.79
N TYR A 28 -22.14 -10.91 -50.03
CA TYR A 28 -20.80 -11.19 -50.54
C TYR A 28 -19.71 -10.48 -49.72
N LEU A 29 -19.90 -9.22 -49.35
CA LEU A 29 -18.97 -8.48 -48.50
C LEU A 29 -18.90 -9.07 -47.08
N VAL A 30 -20.01 -9.53 -46.52
CA VAL A 30 -20.01 -10.26 -45.24
C VAL A 30 -19.27 -11.59 -45.38
N TYR A 31 -19.42 -12.32 -46.48
CA TYR A 31 -18.67 -13.56 -46.71
C TYR A 31 -17.18 -13.34 -46.98
N HIS A 32 -16.78 -12.22 -47.60
CA HIS A 32 -15.37 -11.94 -47.93
C HIS A 32 -14.63 -11.11 -46.88
N PHE A 33 -15.32 -10.27 -46.11
CA PHE A 33 -14.72 -9.39 -45.11
C PHE A 33 -15.25 -9.60 -43.69
N GLY A 34 -16.40 -10.26 -43.54
CA GLY A 34 -17.16 -10.36 -42.29
C GLY A 34 -17.08 -11.73 -41.63
N PHE A 35 -15.89 -12.32 -41.53
CA PHE A 35 -15.59 -13.37 -40.54
C PHE A 35 -14.08 -13.37 -40.30
N ARG A 36 -13.57 -12.33 -39.62
CA ARG A 36 -12.42 -12.60 -38.74
C ARG A 36 -12.97 -13.51 -37.65
N GLN A 37 -12.60 -14.78 -37.69
CA GLN A 37 -12.61 -15.57 -36.48
C GLN A 37 -11.62 -14.86 -35.57
N ASP A 38 -12.11 -14.12 -34.59
CA ASP A 38 -11.31 -13.88 -33.40
C ASP A 38 -11.03 -15.29 -32.87
N GLU A 39 -9.80 -15.76 -33.11
CA GLU A 39 -9.26 -16.97 -32.48
C GLU A 39 -9.70 -16.93 -31.01
N PRO A 40 -10.27 -18.01 -30.45
CA PRO A 40 -10.55 -18.03 -29.03
C PRO A 40 -9.23 -17.68 -28.35
N VAL A 41 -9.22 -16.59 -27.58
CA VAL A 41 -8.07 -16.22 -26.75
C VAL A 41 -7.86 -17.42 -25.84
N GLY A 42 -6.95 -18.30 -26.26
CA GLY A 42 -6.58 -19.45 -25.48
C GLY A 42 -6.08 -18.87 -24.18
N TYR A 43 -6.76 -19.18 -23.09
CA TYR A 43 -6.19 -19.04 -21.77
C TYR A 43 -4.99 -20.01 -21.72
N ARG A 44 -3.87 -19.60 -22.33
CA ARG A 44 -2.58 -19.99 -21.81
C ARG A 44 -2.61 -19.43 -20.40
N LEU A 45 -2.77 -20.31 -19.42
CA LEU A 45 -2.14 -20.07 -18.13
C LEU A 45 -0.75 -19.54 -18.50
N PRO A 46 -0.38 -18.32 -18.08
CA PRO A 46 0.99 -17.91 -18.25
C PRO A 46 1.81 -19.09 -17.75
N THR A 47 2.68 -19.61 -18.62
CA THR A 47 3.78 -20.45 -18.13
C THR A 47 4.25 -19.72 -16.90
N VAL A 48 4.26 -20.40 -15.76
CA VAL A 48 4.90 -19.89 -14.56
C VAL A 48 6.39 -19.85 -14.91
N GLU A 49 6.76 -18.87 -15.73
CA GLU A 49 7.96 -18.10 -15.48
C GLU A 49 7.75 -17.71 -14.04
N THR A 50 8.47 -18.42 -13.18
CA THR A 50 8.79 -17.96 -11.85
C THR A 50 9.37 -16.57 -12.06
N GLU A 51 8.50 -15.55 -12.10
CA GLU A 51 8.89 -14.22 -11.74
C GLU A 51 9.56 -14.42 -10.39
N LYS A 52 10.89 -14.31 -10.41
CA LYS A 52 11.67 -14.22 -9.21
C LYS A 52 11.09 -13.02 -8.49
N PHE A 53 10.13 -13.24 -7.59
CA PHE A 53 9.82 -12.28 -6.56
C PHE A 53 11.19 -11.91 -5.99
N PRO A 54 11.62 -10.64 -6.11
CA PRO A 54 12.89 -10.26 -5.54
C PRO A 54 12.80 -10.69 -4.08
N GLU A 55 13.67 -11.61 -3.67
CA GLU A 55 13.84 -11.94 -2.26
C GLU A 55 13.98 -10.59 -1.58
N LYS A 56 12.98 -10.20 -0.77
CA LYS A 56 12.88 -8.83 -0.26
C LYS A 56 14.15 -8.57 0.52
N THR A 57 15.09 -7.84 -0.10
CA THR A 57 16.40 -7.61 0.49
C THR A 57 16.20 -6.87 1.80
N GLU A 58 16.88 -7.34 2.84
CA GLU A 58 16.77 -6.77 4.17
C GLU A 58 17.06 -5.26 4.15
N PRO A 59 16.11 -4.40 4.56
CA PRO A 59 16.31 -2.96 4.57
C PRO A 59 17.50 -2.56 5.44
N GLN A 60 18.45 -1.83 4.87
CA GLN A 60 19.58 -1.30 5.62
C GLN A 60 19.16 -0.05 6.41
N PHE A 61 19.83 0.22 7.52
CA PHE A 61 19.61 1.43 8.31
C PHE A 61 20.27 2.63 7.63
N THR A 62 19.55 3.76 7.55
CA THR A 62 20.07 5.05 7.08
C THR A 62 20.00 6.08 8.18
N ASN A 63 21.12 6.69 8.56
CA ASN A 63 21.11 7.72 9.60
C ASN A 63 20.69 9.08 9.03
N GLU A 64 19.46 9.50 9.35
CA GLU A 64 18.84 10.75 8.89
C GLU A 64 18.80 11.83 9.97
N GLY A 65 19.18 11.50 11.21
CA GLY A 65 19.19 12.44 12.32
C GLY A 65 19.58 11.81 13.64
N SER A 66 19.50 12.60 14.71
CA SER A 66 19.67 12.13 16.07
C SER A 66 18.50 12.58 16.95
N LEU A 67 17.97 11.66 17.75
CA LEU A 67 16.93 11.90 18.75
C LEU A 67 17.51 11.74 20.15
N ARG A 68 17.10 12.62 21.06
CA ARG A 68 17.44 12.61 22.47
C ARG A 68 16.17 12.41 23.30
N PHE A 69 16.28 11.59 24.33
CA PHE A 69 15.27 11.47 25.38
C PHE A 69 15.66 12.37 26.55
N LEU A 70 14.70 13.08 27.12
CA LEU A 70 14.89 14.08 28.14
C LEU A 70 13.91 13.86 29.29
N ASN A 71 14.36 13.97 30.53
CA ASN A 71 13.46 13.91 31.69
C ASN A 71 12.67 15.23 31.88
N SER A 72 11.87 15.30 32.94
CA SER A 72 11.09 16.50 33.29
C SER A 72 11.91 17.76 33.59
N ALA A 73 13.20 17.61 33.90
CA ALA A 73 14.17 18.70 34.11
C ALA A 73 15.02 18.98 32.86
N ASP A 74 14.61 18.46 31.70
CA ASP A 74 15.28 18.55 30.40
C ASP A 74 16.72 17.98 30.40
N LYS A 75 17.05 17.09 31.35
CA LYS A 75 18.31 16.35 31.36
C LYS A 75 18.23 15.16 30.41
N SER A 76 19.30 14.96 29.62
CA SER A 76 19.43 13.80 28.71
C SER A 76 19.38 12.47 29.47
N LEU A 77 18.50 11.58 29.03
CA LEU A 77 18.40 10.18 29.47
C LEU A 77 19.10 9.22 28.50
N GLY A 78 19.18 9.58 27.23
CA GLY A 78 19.85 8.80 26.19
C GLY A 78 19.71 9.48 24.83
N SER A 79 20.39 8.95 23.82
CA SER A 79 20.27 9.38 22.43
C SER A 79 20.39 8.22 21.47
N ILE A 80 19.74 8.35 20.32
CA ILE A 80 19.78 7.40 19.21
C ILE A 80 20.01 8.13 17.89
N GLU A 81 20.56 7.41 16.92
CA GLU A 81 20.44 7.74 15.50
C GLU A 81 19.05 7.32 15.01
N ILE A 82 18.45 8.10 14.11
CA ILE A 82 17.08 7.84 13.63
C ILE A 82 17.00 7.78 12.11
N GLU A 83 16.15 6.86 11.64
CA GLU A 83 15.44 6.98 10.37
C GLU A 83 14.14 7.76 10.57
N ILE A 84 13.67 8.45 9.53
CA ILE A 84 12.41 9.18 9.49
C ILE A 84 11.39 8.41 8.67
N ALA A 85 10.18 8.27 9.21
CA ALA A 85 9.02 7.76 8.49
C ALA A 85 7.94 8.86 8.45
N ASP A 86 7.96 9.69 7.41
CA ASP A 86 7.09 10.88 7.30
C ASP A 86 5.97 10.75 6.25
N ASN A 87 6.04 9.72 5.40
CA ASN A 87 5.00 9.41 4.43
C ASN A 87 4.28 8.08 4.74
N PRO A 88 3.09 7.85 4.16
CA PRO A 88 2.30 6.65 4.46
C PRO A 88 3.04 5.33 4.17
N SER A 89 3.86 5.28 3.11
CA SER A 89 4.58 4.07 2.73
C SER A 89 5.62 3.71 3.79
N GLU A 90 6.47 4.66 4.17
CA GLU A 90 7.46 4.47 5.24
C GLU A 90 6.82 4.10 6.57
N ARG A 91 5.75 4.81 6.98
CA ARG A 91 5.04 4.49 8.22
C ARG A 91 4.44 3.07 8.21
N SER A 92 3.93 2.64 7.06
CA SER A 92 3.36 1.28 6.92
C SER A 92 4.44 0.19 6.92
N GLN A 93 5.63 0.50 6.42
CA GLN A 93 6.76 -0.41 6.33
C GLN A 93 7.52 -0.51 7.66
N GLY A 94 7.71 0.61 8.36
CA GLY A 94 8.41 0.67 9.64
C GLY A 94 9.73 -0.13 9.67
N LEU A 95 9.95 -0.87 10.75
CA LEU A 95 11.11 -1.76 10.91
C LEU A 95 10.89 -3.20 10.37
N MET A 96 9.88 -3.44 9.52
CA MET A 96 9.62 -4.79 9.00
C MET A 96 10.81 -5.36 8.21
N PHE A 97 10.99 -6.68 8.29
CA PHE A 97 12.01 -7.47 7.58
C PHE A 97 13.48 -7.22 7.97
N ARG A 98 13.77 -6.25 8.84
CA ARG A 98 15.10 -6.13 9.47
C ARG A 98 15.30 -7.24 10.50
N LYS A 99 16.44 -7.91 10.47
CA LYS A 99 16.81 -8.98 11.41
C LYS A 99 17.51 -8.44 12.66
N SER A 100 18.16 -7.28 12.54
CA SER A 100 18.83 -6.61 13.65
C SER A 100 18.88 -5.09 13.44
N MET A 101 19.14 -4.37 14.52
CA MET A 101 19.35 -2.92 14.57
C MET A 101 20.31 -2.64 15.73
N GLN A 102 21.27 -1.71 15.55
CA GLN A 102 22.20 -1.40 16.64
C GLN A 102 21.46 -0.78 17.83
N GLU A 103 22.03 -0.92 19.03
CA GLU A 103 21.35 -0.51 20.26
C GLU A 103 20.91 0.97 20.26
N ASN A 104 21.74 1.86 19.72
CA ASN A 104 21.48 3.30 19.66
C ASN A 104 20.89 3.74 18.32
N GLN A 105 20.12 2.87 17.66
CA GLN A 105 19.37 3.19 16.45
C GLN A 105 17.87 3.05 16.72
N GLY A 106 17.07 3.77 15.94
CA GLY A 106 15.63 3.66 15.96
C GLY A 106 14.98 4.34 14.76
N MET A 107 13.66 4.39 14.79
CA MET A 107 12.86 5.05 13.75
C MET A 107 11.90 6.04 14.40
N LEU A 108 11.83 7.26 13.86
CA LEU A 108 10.90 8.30 14.25
C LEU A 108 9.81 8.44 13.18
N PHE A 109 8.58 8.11 13.56
CA PHE A 109 7.40 8.24 12.73
C PHE A 109 6.78 9.63 12.94
N LEU A 110 6.56 10.36 11.85
CA LEU A 110 5.92 11.68 11.87
C LEU A 110 4.50 11.57 11.30
N PHE A 111 3.50 11.93 12.10
CA PHE A 111 2.11 11.98 11.68
C PHE A 111 1.68 13.42 11.37
N PRO A 112 0.85 13.63 10.34
CA PRO A 112 0.37 14.98 9.98
C PRO A 112 -0.55 15.57 11.05
N LEU A 113 -1.31 14.71 11.74
CA LEU A 113 -2.28 15.08 12.77
C LEU A 113 -1.92 14.43 14.12
N GLU A 114 -2.25 15.13 15.20
CA GLU A 114 -2.17 14.59 16.56
C GLU A 114 -3.49 13.90 16.90
N GLU A 115 -3.49 12.56 16.85
CA GLU A 115 -4.68 11.74 17.08
C GLU A 115 -4.25 10.39 17.69
N PRO A 116 -5.16 9.58 18.24
CA PRO A 116 -4.80 8.25 18.71
C PRO A 116 -4.18 7.42 17.58
N GLN A 117 -2.95 6.96 17.78
CA GLN A 117 -2.22 6.11 16.83
C GLN A 117 -2.23 4.66 17.34
N SER A 118 -2.03 3.70 16.44
CA SER A 118 -1.82 2.30 16.82
C SER A 118 -0.83 1.60 15.90
N PHE A 119 -0.02 0.75 16.50
CA PHE A 119 1.02 -0.03 15.82
C PHE A 119 0.76 -1.53 16.00
N TRP A 120 1.54 -2.33 15.26
CA TRP A 120 1.63 -3.78 15.37
C TRP A 120 3.06 -4.22 15.06
N MET A 121 3.34 -5.51 15.19
CA MET A 121 4.66 -6.09 14.94
C MET A 121 4.65 -7.01 13.70
N LYS A 122 3.68 -6.84 12.80
CA LYS A 122 3.55 -7.65 11.57
C LYS A 122 4.86 -7.60 10.78
N ASN A 123 5.45 -8.74 10.46
CA ASN A 123 6.73 -8.87 9.73
C ASN A 123 7.96 -8.22 10.40
N THR A 124 7.86 -7.75 11.64
CA THR A 124 8.99 -7.18 12.40
C THR A 124 9.66 -8.28 13.22
N HIS A 125 10.95 -8.54 12.97
CA HIS A 125 11.71 -9.61 13.64
C HIS A 125 12.32 -9.14 14.97
N ILE A 126 12.69 -7.86 15.04
CA ILE A 126 13.32 -7.24 16.19
C ILE A 126 12.23 -6.95 17.23
N PRO A 127 12.37 -7.39 18.50
CA PRO A 127 11.47 -6.94 19.56
C PRO A 127 11.73 -5.46 19.84
N LEU A 128 10.66 -4.66 20.01
CA LEU A 128 10.77 -3.20 20.13
C LEU A 128 10.14 -2.67 21.41
N ASP A 129 10.62 -1.51 21.87
CA ASP A 129 9.82 -0.59 22.66
C ASP A 129 9.18 0.42 21.69
N ILE A 130 7.84 0.58 21.76
CA ILE A 130 7.09 1.54 20.95
C ILE A 130 6.64 2.70 21.84
N ILE A 131 7.13 3.90 21.52
CA ILE A 131 7.02 5.09 22.36
C ILE A 131 6.15 6.11 21.64
N PHE A 132 4.93 6.32 22.12
CA PHE A 132 3.99 7.29 21.55
C PHE A 132 4.19 8.66 22.19
N VAL A 133 4.23 9.71 21.36
CA VAL A 133 4.59 11.06 21.76
C VAL A 133 3.60 12.07 21.21
N ASN A 134 3.14 12.99 22.05
CA ASN A 134 2.21 14.06 21.68
C ASN A 134 2.89 15.21 20.91
N ALA A 135 2.12 16.19 20.44
CA ALA A 135 2.65 17.33 19.68
C ALA A 135 3.56 18.25 20.51
N LYS A 136 3.45 18.20 21.84
CA LYS A 136 4.35 18.87 22.79
C LYS A 136 5.65 18.08 23.06
N LYS A 137 5.92 17.04 22.25
CA LYS A 137 7.06 16.14 22.37
C LYS A 137 7.13 15.36 23.69
N GLN A 138 6.01 15.19 24.40
CA GLN A 138 5.95 14.40 25.63
C GLN A 138 5.48 12.97 25.34
N ILE A 139 6.13 12.00 25.96
CA ILE A 139 5.76 10.58 25.87
C ILE A 139 4.43 10.38 26.59
N VAL A 140 3.43 9.89 25.86
CA VAL A 140 2.07 9.64 26.37
C VAL A 140 1.79 8.17 26.64
N LYS A 141 2.54 7.26 26.00
CA LYS A 141 2.42 5.82 26.16
C LYS A 141 3.71 5.12 25.77
N ILE A 142 4.07 4.07 26.50
CA ILE A 142 5.13 3.13 26.10
C ILE A 142 4.57 1.71 26.07
N HIS A 143 4.76 1.00 24.96
CA HIS A 143 4.62 -0.45 24.91
C HIS A 143 6.01 -1.07 24.88
N LYS A 144 6.42 -1.66 25.99
CA LYS A 144 7.76 -2.24 26.17
C LYS A 144 7.81 -3.68 25.68
N ASN A 145 8.97 -4.13 25.22
CA ASN A 145 9.27 -5.53 24.93
C ASN A 145 8.19 -6.21 24.06
N THR A 146 7.81 -5.54 22.98
CA THR A 146 6.78 -6.02 22.06
C THR A 146 7.18 -7.35 21.40
N LYS A 147 6.17 -8.17 21.07
CA LYS A 147 6.38 -9.52 20.53
C LYS A 147 6.55 -9.47 19.00
N PRO A 148 7.68 -9.95 18.45
CA PRO A 148 7.87 -10.07 16.99
C PRO A 148 6.71 -10.81 16.30
N PHE A 149 6.39 -10.39 15.07
CA PHE A 149 5.32 -10.93 14.22
C PHE A 149 3.88 -10.82 14.76
N SER A 150 3.67 -10.23 15.93
CA SER A 150 2.32 -10.07 16.50
C SER A 150 1.51 -9.02 15.72
N GLU A 151 0.33 -9.41 15.22
CA GLU A 151 -0.63 -8.48 14.60
C GLU A 151 -1.60 -7.83 15.63
N LYS A 152 -1.42 -8.11 16.92
CA LYS A 152 -2.20 -7.45 17.98
C LYS A 152 -1.96 -5.94 17.95
N SER A 153 -3.05 -5.18 17.91
CA SER A 153 -3.05 -3.72 17.98
C SER A 153 -2.44 -3.21 19.29
N LEU A 154 -1.53 -2.24 19.20
CA LEU A 154 -0.83 -1.57 20.29
C LEU A 154 -1.18 -0.07 20.27
N PRO A 155 -2.30 0.34 20.88
CA PRO A 155 -2.80 1.70 20.77
C PRO A 155 -2.06 2.67 21.71
N SER A 156 -1.94 3.93 21.29
CA SER A 156 -1.39 5.02 22.09
C SER A 156 -2.27 5.41 23.29
N GLN A 157 -3.56 5.06 23.27
CA GLN A 157 -4.61 5.42 24.25
C GLN A 157 -4.90 6.93 24.38
N LYS A 158 -3.95 7.79 24.03
CA LYS A 158 -4.03 9.25 24.00
C LYS A 158 -3.57 9.77 22.63
N PRO A 159 -3.93 10.99 22.22
CA PRO A 159 -3.42 11.57 20.98
C PRO A 159 -1.89 11.58 20.93
N ALA A 160 -1.35 11.13 19.79
CA ALA A 160 0.08 11.10 19.50
C ALA A 160 0.32 11.69 18.11
N LYS A 161 1.36 12.52 18.00
CA LYS A 161 1.81 13.11 16.73
C LYS A 161 3.09 12.45 16.22
N TYR A 162 3.85 11.84 17.13
CA TYR A 162 5.08 11.14 16.82
C TYR A 162 5.08 9.77 17.48
N VAL A 163 5.80 8.82 16.89
CA VAL A 163 6.10 7.52 17.50
C VAL A 163 7.58 7.25 17.32
N VAL A 164 8.24 6.74 18.36
CA VAL A 164 9.64 6.29 18.29
C VAL A 164 9.66 4.79 18.52
N GLU A 165 10.27 4.05 17.59
CA GLU A 165 10.61 2.64 17.76
C GLU A 165 12.10 2.51 18.07
N VAL A 166 12.42 1.77 19.14
CA VAL A 166 13.78 1.43 19.56
C VAL A 166 13.85 -0.05 19.91
N ASN A 167 15.06 -0.61 20.02
CA ASN A 167 15.23 -1.98 20.51
C ASN A 167 14.53 -2.18 21.87
N ALA A 168 13.90 -3.35 22.04
CA ALA A 168 13.22 -3.72 23.29
C ALA A 168 14.14 -3.58 24.51
N GLY A 169 13.60 -3.02 25.60
CA GLY A 169 14.32 -2.79 26.85
C GLY A 169 15.19 -1.54 26.86
N TYR A 170 15.30 -0.80 25.74
CA TYR A 170 16.03 0.48 25.70
C TYR A 170 15.44 1.48 26.71
N THR A 171 14.11 1.53 26.84
CA THR A 171 13.44 2.45 27.77
C THR A 171 13.75 2.11 29.22
N ASP A 172 13.75 0.83 29.59
CA ASP A 172 14.14 0.38 30.94
C ASP A 172 15.61 0.66 31.24
N LYS A 173 16.51 0.40 30.29
CA LYS A 173 17.95 0.62 30.45
C LYS A 173 18.29 2.09 30.73
N HIS A 174 17.56 3.02 30.12
CA HIS A 174 17.81 4.47 30.22
C HIS A 174 16.88 5.18 31.21
N GLY A 175 15.96 4.47 31.87
CA GLY A 175 15.00 5.05 32.80
C GLY A 175 13.96 5.97 32.13
N ILE A 176 13.64 5.72 30.85
CA ILE A 176 12.68 6.51 30.08
C ILE A 176 11.25 6.09 30.44
N SER A 177 10.40 7.07 30.73
CA SER A 177 9.06 6.90 31.29
C SER A 177 8.02 7.75 30.57
N GLU A 178 6.73 7.42 30.73
CA GLU A 178 5.65 8.32 30.30
C GLU A 178 5.78 9.67 31.03
N GLY A 179 5.62 10.78 30.30
CA GLY A 179 5.81 12.14 30.79
C GLY A 179 7.18 12.76 30.43
N ASP A 180 8.19 11.94 30.16
CA ASP A 180 9.47 12.39 29.59
C ASP A 180 9.28 12.98 28.19
N LYS A 181 10.29 13.66 27.67
CA LYS A 181 10.26 14.33 26.38
C LYS A 181 11.24 13.72 25.39
N ILE A 182 11.00 14.00 24.12
CA ILE A 182 11.98 13.81 23.06
C ILE A 182 12.39 15.15 22.46
N ASP A 183 13.57 15.19 21.85
CA ASP A 183 13.96 16.22 20.90
C ASP A 183 14.82 15.60 19.79
N TRP A 184 14.84 16.18 18.60
CA TRP A 184 15.65 15.63 17.50
C TRP A 184 16.18 16.71 16.55
N VAL A 185 17.25 16.36 15.86
CA VAL A 185 17.90 17.18 14.83
C VAL A 185 18.11 16.29 13.61
N LEU A 186 17.73 16.78 12.44
CA LEU A 186 18.01 16.12 11.15
C LEU A 186 19.42 16.46 10.68
N LYS A 187 20.03 15.56 9.91
CA LYS A 187 21.34 15.80 9.28
C LYS A 187 21.26 16.74 8.08
#